data_AF-A0A1F5WFL5-F1
#
_entry.id   AF-A0A1F5WFL5-F1
#
_cell.length_a   1.000
_cell.length_b   1.000
_cell.length_c   1.000
_cell.angle_alpha   90.00
_cell.angle_beta   90.00
_cell.angle_gamma   90.00
#
_symmetry.space_group_name_H-M   'P 1'
#
loop_
_entity.id
_entity.type
_entity.pdbx_description
1 polymer ?
#
loop_
_entity_poly.entity_id
_entity_poly.type
_entity_poly.pdbx_seq_one_letter_code
_entity_poly.pdbx_strand_id
1 'polypeptide(L)'
;MQAHNLTRQNLQKKKKRIARGGKRGSFSGRGIKGQKSRAGRHIRPQIRDVIKKIHKRRGYGKNRGKSFGYSPKKPEVVSLARIEEAFEQGAHITQAELIKRGLVRSRRDRKLAVKILGGAESKKNFTFDKQILMTRTLRAKLEK
;
A
#
# COMPACT_ATOMS: atom_id res chain seq x y z
N MET A 1 -6.59 -0.44 -39.14
CA MET A 1 -6.96 -1.85 -38.90
C MET A 1 -8.46 -2.00 -39.13
N GLN A 2 -8.89 -3.02 -39.88
CA GLN A 2 -10.31 -3.32 -40.06
C GLN A 2 -10.84 -4.18 -38.89
N ALA A 3 -12.14 -4.14 -38.60
CA ALA A 3 -12.73 -4.77 -37.43
C ALA A 3 -12.44 -6.28 -37.31
N HIS A 4 -12.35 -6.99 -38.44
CA HIS A 4 -12.05 -8.43 -38.48
C HIS A 4 -10.58 -8.77 -38.16
N ASN A 5 -9.69 -7.79 -38.12
CA ASN A 5 -8.27 -7.96 -37.80
C ASN A 5 -7.94 -7.70 -36.32
N LEU A 6 -8.94 -7.35 -35.50
CA LEU A 6 -8.75 -7.07 -34.08
C LEU A 6 -8.59 -8.38 -33.29
N THR A 7 -7.38 -8.66 -32.83
CA THR A 7 -7.07 -9.77 -31.92
C THR A 7 -6.82 -9.26 -30.49
N ARG A 8 -7.15 -10.08 -29.49
CA ARG A 8 -6.96 -9.72 -28.07
C ARG A 8 -5.57 -10.13 -27.60
N GLN A 9 -4.80 -9.18 -27.05
CA GLN A 9 -3.47 -9.46 -26.47
C GLN A 9 -3.55 -10.35 -25.20
N ASN A 10 -4.60 -10.18 -24.38
CA ASN A 10 -4.83 -10.99 -23.18
C ASN A 10 -6.06 -11.89 -23.36
N LEU A 11 -5.85 -13.22 -23.49
CA LEU A 11 -6.95 -14.17 -23.63
C LEU A 11 -7.67 -14.40 -22.29
N GLN A 12 -9.00 -14.23 -22.29
CA GLN A 12 -9.83 -14.59 -21.15
C GLN A 12 -10.07 -16.11 -21.13
N LYS A 13 -9.86 -16.73 -19.96
CA LYS A 13 -10.21 -18.15 -19.75
C LYS A 13 -11.75 -18.31 -19.82
N LYS A 14 -12.22 -19.21 -20.68
CA LYS A 14 -13.66 -19.55 -20.78
C LYS A 14 -14.18 -20.09 -19.44
N LYS A 15 -15.37 -19.65 -19.03
CA LYS A 15 -16.04 -20.15 -17.81
C LYS A 15 -16.45 -21.61 -18.00
N LYS A 16 -16.24 -22.44 -16.98
CA LYS A 16 -16.69 -23.84 -16.98
C LYS A 16 -18.21 -23.88 -16.84
N ARG A 17 -18.92 -24.46 -17.81
CA ARG A 17 -20.36 -24.72 -17.73
C ARG A 17 -20.58 -26.04 -16.99
N ILE A 18 -21.23 -25.99 -15.83
CA ILE A 18 -21.50 -27.15 -14.98
C ILE A 18 -22.85 -27.76 -15.40
N ALA A 19 -23.04 -29.08 -15.22
CA ALA A 19 -24.28 -29.80 -15.56
C ALA A 19 -24.65 -29.77 -17.06
N ARG A 20 -23.64 -29.88 -17.94
CA ARG A 20 -23.81 -29.90 -19.41
C ARG A 20 -22.97 -31.03 -20.05
N GLY A 21 -22.94 -32.21 -19.41
CA GLY A 21 -22.10 -33.33 -19.83
C GLY A 21 -20.63 -33.26 -19.37
N GLY A 22 -19.86 -34.32 -19.62
CA GLY A 22 -18.43 -34.42 -19.26
C GLY A 22 -18.14 -34.57 -17.76
N LYS A 23 -16.93 -34.17 -17.33
CA LYS A 23 -16.38 -34.38 -15.97
C LYS A 23 -17.24 -33.86 -14.81
N ARG A 24 -18.15 -32.90 -15.05
CA ARG A 24 -19.10 -32.36 -14.05
C ARG A 24 -20.54 -32.35 -14.58
N GLY A 25 -20.90 -33.36 -15.38
CA GLY A 25 -22.20 -33.51 -16.03
C GLY A 25 -23.30 -33.99 -15.09
N SER A 26 -23.13 -35.16 -14.47
CA SER A 26 -24.17 -35.79 -13.65
C SER A 26 -24.40 -35.04 -12.32
N PHE A 27 -23.62 -35.35 -11.28
CA PHE A 27 -23.81 -34.72 -9.96
C PHE A 27 -23.16 -33.34 -9.82
N SER A 28 -22.75 -32.69 -10.93
CA SER A 28 -22.10 -31.37 -10.90
C SER A 28 -20.84 -31.27 -10.01
N GLY A 29 -20.23 -32.41 -9.65
CA GLY A 29 -19.13 -32.49 -8.68
C GLY A 29 -19.56 -32.41 -7.20
N ARG A 30 -20.84 -32.57 -6.88
CA ARG A 30 -21.40 -32.52 -5.52
C ARG A 30 -21.74 -33.90 -4.92
N GLY A 31 -21.74 -34.96 -5.73
CA GLY A 31 -22.17 -36.30 -5.32
C GLY A 31 -23.68 -36.48 -5.27
N ILE A 32 -24.14 -37.71 -5.00
CA ILE A 32 -25.55 -38.11 -5.10
C ILE A 32 -26.37 -37.58 -3.92
N LYS A 33 -25.99 -37.98 -2.70
CA LYS A 33 -26.76 -37.76 -1.47
C LYS A 33 -25.95 -36.95 -0.45
N GLY A 34 -26.64 -36.52 0.60
CA GLY A 34 -26.06 -35.78 1.71
C GLY A 34 -26.49 -34.31 1.73
N GLN A 35 -26.39 -33.69 2.91
CA GLN A 35 -26.73 -32.27 3.06
C GLN A 35 -25.96 -31.41 2.06
N LYS A 36 -24.69 -31.76 1.77
CA LYS A 36 -23.79 -31.10 0.80
C LYS A 36 -24.18 -31.23 -0.68
N SER A 37 -25.18 -32.00 -1.07
CA SER A 37 -25.67 -32.00 -2.46
C SER A 37 -26.93 -31.16 -2.64
N ARG A 38 -27.66 -30.84 -1.55
CA ARG A 38 -28.93 -30.11 -1.58
C ARG A 38 -28.76 -28.60 -1.75
N ALA A 39 -29.75 -27.97 -2.37
CA ALA A 39 -29.88 -26.52 -2.48
C ALA A 39 -30.22 -25.89 -1.12
N GLY A 40 -29.87 -24.61 -0.92
CA GLY A 40 -30.23 -23.87 0.30
C GLY A 40 -29.52 -24.33 1.59
N ARG A 41 -28.57 -25.26 1.52
CA ARG A 41 -27.85 -25.69 2.72
C ARG A 41 -26.95 -24.58 3.24
N HIS A 42 -27.05 -24.30 4.53
CA HIS A 42 -26.13 -23.42 5.24
C HIS A 42 -25.53 -24.18 6.41
N ILE A 43 -24.46 -24.95 6.13
CA ILE A 43 -23.71 -25.65 7.18
C ILE A 43 -22.88 -24.60 7.91
N ARG A 44 -23.12 -24.45 9.22
CA ARG A 44 -22.32 -23.56 10.07
C ARG A 44 -20.86 -24.02 10.05
N PRO A 45 -19.90 -23.14 9.71
CA PRO A 45 -18.48 -23.48 9.82
C PRO A 45 -18.11 -23.74 11.29
N GLN A 46 -17.44 -24.87 11.56
CA GLN A 46 -17.00 -25.23 12.92
C GLN A 46 -16.05 -24.18 13.52
N ILE A 47 -15.27 -23.49 12.68
CA ILE A 47 -14.41 -22.37 13.08
C ILE A 47 -15.19 -21.25 13.78
N ARG A 48 -16.50 -21.10 13.52
CA ARG A 48 -17.35 -20.11 14.21
C ARG A 48 -17.39 -20.36 15.72
N ASP A 49 -17.31 -21.61 16.16
CA ASP A 49 -17.37 -21.97 17.58
C ASP A 49 -16.03 -21.69 18.26
N VAL A 50 -14.92 -21.95 17.56
CA VAL A 50 -13.57 -21.54 17.98
C VAL A 50 -13.48 -20.02 18.11
N ILE A 51 -13.94 -19.27 17.11
CA ILE A 51 -13.94 -17.80 17.13
C ILE A 51 -14.79 -17.25 18.29
N LYS A 52 -15.90 -17.90 18.63
CA LYS A 52 -16.76 -17.50 19.76
C LYS A 52 -16.12 -17.74 21.13
N LYS A 53 -15.23 -18.75 21.27
CA LYS A 53 -14.45 -19.00 22.49
C LYS A 53 -13.33 -17.97 22.68
N ILE A 54 -12.86 -17.33 21.61
CA ILE A 54 -11.87 -16.25 21.73
C ILE A 54 -12.54 -15.07 22.43
N HIS A 55 -12.01 -14.70 23.59
CA HIS A 55 -12.46 -13.52 24.34
C HIS A 55 -12.50 -12.29 23.42
N LYS A 56 -13.68 -11.68 23.30
CA LYS A 56 -13.83 -10.41 22.58
C LYS A 56 -13.15 -9.32 23.40
N ARG A 57 -11.87 -9.02 23.13
CA ARG A 57 -11.21 -7.83 23.70
C ARG A 57 -11.92 -6.59 23.18
N ARG A 58 -12.94 -6.11 23.91
CA ARG A 58 -13.59 -4.82 23.66
C ARG A 58 -12.51 -3.73 23.81
N GLY A 59 -12.19 -3.04 22.72
CA GLY A 59 -11.54 -1.73 22.74
C GLY A 59 -10.07 -1.62 23.15
N TYR A 60 -9.46 -2.59 23.84
CA TYR A 60 -8.04 -2.50 24.25
C TYR A 60 -7.11 -3.25 23.28
N GLY A 61 -6.53 -2.51 22.33
CA GLY A 61 -5.46 -3.05 21.49
C GLY A 61 -5.32 -2.31 20.16
N LYS A 62 -5.50 -3.05 19.06
CA LYS A 62 -5.05 -2.69 17.70
C LYS A 62 -5.65 -1.40 17.10
N ASN A 63 -6.85 -0.98 17.51
CA ASN A 63 -7.60 0.09 16.83
C ASN A 63 -7.94 1.29 17.71
N ARG A 64 -7.31 1.42 18.89
CA ARG A 64 -7.65 2.46 19.88
C ARG A 64 -7.60 3.88 19.33
N GLY A 65 -6.62 4.17 18.46
CA GLY A 65 -6.48 5.46 17.77
C GLY A 65 -7.21 5.57 16.42
N LYS A 66 -7.80 4.48 15.90
CA LYS A 66 -8.47 4.49 14.58
C LYS A 66 -9.94 4.93 14.65
N SER A 67 -10.62 4.70 15.77
CA SER A 67 -12.04 5.07 15.93
C SER A 67 -12.27 6.58 15.94
N PHE A 68 -11.25 7.37 16.31
CA PHE A 68 -11.33 8.84 16.38
C PHE A 68 -10.86 9.56 15.11
N GLY A 69 -10.66 8.84 13.99
CA GLY A 69 -10.23 9.44 12.72
C GLY A 69 -8.83 10.09 12.74
N TYR A 70 -8.11 9.99 13.85
CA TYR A 70 -6.80 10.62 14.03
C TYR A 70 -5.70 9.77 13.38
N SER A 71 -5.52 9.97 12.07
CA SER A 71 -4.30 9.54 11.38
C SER A 71 -3.35 10.74 11.30
N PRO A 72 -2.29 10.81 12.14
CA PRO A 72 -1.35 11.91 12.07
C PRO A 72 -0.72 11.92 10.68
N LYS A 73 -0.76 13.07 10.01
CA LYS A 73 -0.14 13.26 8.70
C LYS A 73 1.38 13.12 8.87
N LYS A 74 1.91 11.96 8.47
CA LYS A 74 3.34 11.72 8.52
C LYS A 74 4.04 12.55 7.44
N PRO A 75 5.18 13.18 7.75
CA PRO A 75 5.97 13.86 6.73
C PRO A 75 6.47 12.88 5.67
N GLU A 76 6.67 13.38 4.46
CA GLU A 76 7.33 12.62 3.40
C GLU A 76 8.83 12.57 3.69
N VAL A 77 9.37 11.36 3.67
CA VAL A 77 10.71 11.07 4.17
C VAL A 77 11.67 10.96 2.99
N VAL A 78 12.72 11.77 2.99
CA VAL A 78 13.79 11.75 1.98
C VAL A 78 15.13 11.45 2.67
N SER A 79 15.93 10.56 2.09
CA SER A 79 17.28 10.26 2.59
C SER A 79 18.30 11.25 2.04
N LEU A 80 19.33 11.56 2.84
CA LEU A 80 20.41 12.46 2.42
C LEU A 80 21.16 11.95 1.17
N ALA A 81 21.40 10.65 1.04
CA ALA A 81 22.07 10.07 -0.13
C ALA A 81 21.33 10.35 -1.46
N ARG A 82 19.99 10.33 -1.45
CA ARG A 82 19.19 10.66 -2.64
C ARG A 82 19.27 12.13 -3.02
N ILE A 83 19.50 12.99 -2.04
CA ILE A 83 19.70 14.42 -2.27
C ILE A 83 21.08 14.64 -2.89
N GLU A 84 22.10 13.91 -2.44
CA GLU A 84 23.46 14.02 -3.01
C GLU A 84 23.55 13.60 -4.48
N GLU A 85 22.80 12.57 -4.87
CA GLU A 85 22.70 12.13 -6.26
C GLU A 85 21.96 13.15 -7.14
N ALA A 86 20.93 13.80 -6.59
CA ALA A 86 20.04 14.67 -7.35
C ALA A 86 20.48 16.13 -7.42
N PHE A 87 21.33 16.61 -6.51
CA PHE A 87 21.72 18.02 -6.40
C PHE A 87 23.23 18.25 -6.53
N GLU A 88 23.58 19.40 -7.08
CA GLU A 88 24.94 19.90 -7.19
C GLU A 88 25.40 20.58 -5.88
N GLN A 89 26.71 20.81 -5.76
CA GLN A 89 27.30 21.49 -4.62
C GLN A 89 26.70 22.88 -4.44
N GLY A 90 26.30 23.24 -3.22
CA GLY A 90 25.77 24.57 -2.89
C GLY A 90 24.32 24.79 -3.33
N ALA A 91 23.62 23.76 -3.81
CA ALA A 91 22.22 23.91 -4.21
C ALA A 91 21.31 24.26 -3.03
N HIS A 92 20.30 25.09 -3.31
CA HIS A 92 19.31 25.56 -2.34
C HIS A 92 18.08 24.65 -2.31
N ILE A 93 18.06 23.69 -1.39
CA ILE A 93 17.03 22.65 -1.35
C ILE A 93 15.71 23.21 -0.79
N THR A 94 14.73 23.38 -1.68
CA THR A 94 13.35 23.74 -1.36
C THR A 94 12.37 22.59 -1.61
N GLN A 95 11.18 22.65 -1.01
CA GLN A 95 10.13 21.66 -1.30
C GLN A 95 9.74 21.63 -2.80
N ALA A 96 9.72 22.79 -3.46
CA ALA A 96 9.41 22.88 -4.88
C ALA A 96 10.47 22.17 -5.74
N GLU A 97 11.75 22.31 -5.41
CA GLU A 97 12.84 21.65 -6.12
C GLU A 97 12.85 20.13 -5.91
N LEU A 98 12.54 19.66 -4.70
CA LEU A 98 12.38 18.23 -4.43
C LEU A 98 11.24 17.61 -5.24
N ILE A 99 10.15 18.36 -5.47
CA ILE A 99 9.05 17.92 -6.34
C ILE A 99 9.48 17.91 -7.81
N LYS A 100 10.17 18.95 -8.28
CA LYS A 100 10.69 19.03 -9.66
C LYS A 100 11.63 17.88 -9.99
N ARG A 101 12.51 17.51 -9.06
CA ARG A 101 13.46 16.39 -9.19
C ARG A 101 12.81 15.01 -8.94
N GLY A 102 11.51 14.96 -8.62
CA GLY A 102 10.78 13.70 -8.40
C GLY A 102 11.10 12.97 -7.09
N LEU A 103 11.79 13.62 -6.16
CA LEU A 103 12.13 13.04 -4.84
C LEU A 103 10.95 13.07 -3.87
N VAL A 104 10.02 14.01 -4.08
CA VAL A 104 8.79 14.18 -3.31
C VAL A 104 7.61 14.19 -4.27
N ARG A 105 6.57 13.41 -4.00
CA ARG A 105 5.39 13.38 -4.88
C ARG A 105 4.44 14.53 -4.56
N SER A 106 4.13 15.37 -5.55
CA SER A 106 3.05 16.34 -5.41
C SER A 106 1.71 15.62 -5.24
N ARG A 107 1.04 15.86 -4.12
CA ARG A 107 -0.32 15.36 -3.85
C ARG A 107 -1.29 16.52 -3.94
N ARG A 108 -2.24 16.45 -4.87
CA ARG A 108 -3.26 17.48 -5.14
C ARG A 108 -3.98 17.96 -3.87
N ASP A 109 -4.33 17.02 -2.99
CA ASP A 109 -5.20 17.35 -1.86
C ASP A 109 -4.43 17.83 -0.62
N ARG A 110 -3.08 17.68 -0.57
CA ARG A 110 -2.31 17.87 0.67
C ARG A 110 -0.84 18.23 0.41
N LYS A 111 -0.41 19.37 0.93
CA LYS A 111 1.02 19.66 1.16
C LYS A 111 1.48 18.87 2.39
N LEU A 112 2.29 17.84 2.19
CA LEU A 112 2.95 17.12 3.28
C LEU A 112 4.25 17.86 3.64
N ALA A 113 4.54 17.97 4.93
CA ALA A 113 5.87 18.41 5.37
C ALA A 113 6.92 17.40 4.89
N VAL A 114 8.10 17.87 4.52
CA VAL A 114 9.22 17.00 4.11
C VAL A 114 10.16 16.86 5.29
N LYS A 115 10.59 15.62 5.57
CA LYS A 115 11.61 15.32 6.58
C LYS A 115 12.82 14.64 5.95
N ILE A 116 14.00 15.22 6.14
CA ILE A 116 15.27 14.61 5.72
C ILE A 116 15.80 13.72 6.84
N LEU A 117 16.18 12.49 6.48
CA LEU A 117 16.87 11.56 7.37
C LEU A 117 18.34 11.45 6.98
N GLY A 118 19.21 11.56 7.98
CA GLY A 118 20.66 11.43 7.82
C GLY A 118 21.24 10.27 8.64
N GLY A 119 22.01 9.42 7.98
CA GLY A 119 22.82 8.34 8.58
C GLY A 119 24.27 8.36 8.06
N ALA A 120 24.48 8.62 6.76
CA ALA A 120 25.78 8.80 6.14
C ALA A 120 26.32 10.24 6.28
N GLU A 121 27.63 10.40 6.10
CA GLU A 121 28.31 11.70 5.97
C GLU A 121 27.96 12.34 4.63
N SER A 122 27.74 13.65 4.63
CA SER A 122 27.51 14.40 3.39
C SER A 122 28.83 14.79 2.74
N LYS A 123 29.05 14.39 1.48
CA LYS A 123 30.20 14.84 0.68
C LYS A 123 30.00 16.24 0.11
N LYS A 124 28.74 16.63 -0.03
CA LYS A 124 28.34 17.89 -0.64
C LYS A 124 27.71 18.84 0.38
N ASN A 125 27.98 20.13 0.24
CA ASN A 125 27.38 21.18 1.06
C ASN A 125 26.08 21.64 0.42
N PHE A 126 25.02 21.75 1.21
CA PHE A 126 23.69 22.18 0.73
C PHE A 126 23.11 23.25 1.64
N THR A 127 22.35 24.17 1.06
CA THR A 127 21.56 25.13 1.82
C THR A 127 20.12 24.62 1.90
N PHE A 128 19.60 24.42 3.10
CA PHE A 128 18.24 23.92 3.31
C PHE A 128 17.30 25.05 3.73
N ASP A 129 16.09 25.05 3.17
CA ASP A 129 15.04 25.98 3.57
C ASP A 129 14.46 25.65 4.98
N LYS A 130 14.00 26.69 5.70
CA LYS A 130 13.48 26.61 7.08
C LYS A 130 12.26 25.70 7.21
N GLN A 131 11.54 25.45 6.12
CA GLN A 131 10.32 24.62 6.10
C GLN A 131 10.61 23.11 6.12
N ILE A 132 11.87 22.70 5.91
CA ILE A 132 12.27 21.30 5.86
C ILE A 132 12.61 20.79 7.26
N LEU A 133 11.97 19.69 7.66
CA LEU A 133 12.24 19.04 8.94
C LEU A 133 13.50 18.18 8.84
N MET A 134 14.31 18.15 9.89
CA MET A 134 15.49 17.29 9.96
C MET A 134 15.49 16.43 11.22
N THR A 135 16.23 15.33 11.22
CA THR A 135 16.57 14.64 12.47
C THR A 135 17.59 15.44 13.27
N ARG A 136 17.50 15.36 14.61
CA ARG A 136 18.48 16.00 15.53
C ARG A 136 19.92 15.63 15.19
N THR A 137 20.15 14.36 14.85
CA THR A 137 21.46 13.83 14.46
C THR A 137 22.01 14.46 13.19
N LEU A 138 21.15 14.74 12.20
CA LEU A 138 21.56 15.33 10.93
C LEU A 138 21.88 16.82 11.13
N ARG A 139 21.04 17.54 11.87
CA ARG A 139 21.25 18.95 12.16
C ARG A 139 22.60 19.21 12.84
N ALA A 140 22.93 18.40 13.85
CA ALA A 140 24.23 18.47 14.53
C ALA A 140 25.45 18.15 13.64
N LYS A 141 25.26 17.43 12.52
CA LYS A 141 26.33 17.13 11.55
C LYS A 141 26.50 18.25 10.52
N LEU A 142 25.45 19.00 10.21
CA LEU A 142 25.48 20.08 9.21
C LEU A 142 25.90 21.44 9.82
N GLU A 143 25.74 21.61 11.12
CA GLU A 143 26.18 22.82 11.86
C GLU A 143 27.66 22.76 12.31
N LYS A 144 28.33 21.61 12.13
CA LYS A 144 29.78 21.44 12.36
C LYS A 144 30.54 21.67 11.07
#